data_AF-A0A660RSG8-F1
#
_entry.id   AF-A0A660RSG8-F1
#
_cell.length_a   1.000
_cell.length_b   1.000
_cell.length_c   1.000
_cell.angle_alpha   90.00
_cell.angle_beta   90.00
_cell.angle_gamma   90.00
#
_symmetry.space_group_name_H-M   'P 1'
#
loop_
_entity.id
_entity.type
_entity.pdbx_description
1 polymer ?
#
loop_
_entity_poly.entity_id
_entity_poly.type
_entity_poly.pdbx_seq_one_letter_code
_entity_poly.pdbx_strand_id
1 'polypeptide(L)' 'MNRYLPLILSGVLLNACAQLVLKQGMRNIGHFAFSIQNILPIGVKVALNPFVMAGILCYV' A
#
# COMPACT_ATOMS: atom_id res chain seq x y z
N MET A 1 -12.09 -29.74 4.34
CA MET A 1 -12.25 -28.38 3.78
C MET A 1 -12.01 -27.28 4.82
N ASN A 2 -12.63 -27.35 6.01
CA ASN A 2 -12.63 -26.24 6.99
C ASN A 2 -11.28 -25.89 7.64
N ARG A 3 -10.26 -26.76 7.58
CA ARG A 3 -8.94 -26.51 8.21
C ARG A 3 -8.16 -25.38 7.51
N TYR A 4 -8.42 -25.12 6.23
CA TYR A 4 -7.75 -24.08 5.43
C TYR A 4 -8.49 -22.75 5.40
N LEU A 5 -9.76 -22.74 5.79
CA LEU A 5 -10.62 -21.56 5.81
C LEU A 5 -10.01 -20.40 6.61
N PRO A 6 -9.42 -20.62 7.81
CA PRO A 6 -8.74 -19.56 8.55
C PRO A 6 -7.53 -18.97 7.81
N LEU A 7 -6.76 -19.80 7.10
CA LEU A 7 -5.59 -19.36 6.33
C LEU A 7 -6.02 -18.50 5.13
N ILE A 8 -7.08 -18.94 4.43
CA ILE A 8 -7.65 -18.21 3.29
C ILE A 8 -8.20 -16.86 3.76
N LEU A 9 -9.00 -16.84 4.83
CA LEU A 9 -9.56 -15.60 5.37
C LEU A 9 -8.46 -14.67 5.88
N SER A 10 -7.44 -15.19 6.56
CA SER A 10 -6.30 -14.40 7.00
C SER A 10 -5.55 -13.79 5.82
N GLY A 11 -5.30 -14.54 4.74
CA GLY A 11 -4.66 -14.01 3.54
C GLY A 11 -5.50 -12.93 2.84
N VAL A 12 -6.82 -13.13 2.71
CA VAL A 12 -7.73 -12.13 2.13
C VAL A 12 -7.78 -10.87 2.99
N LEU A 13 -7.84 -11.01 4.32
CA LEU A 13 -7.82 -9.88 5.25
C LEU A 13 -6.49 -9.13 5.20
N LEU A 14 -5.36 -9.84 5.16
CA LEU A 14 -4.03 -9.23 5.04
C LEU A 14 -3.92 -8.42 3.75
N ASN A 15 -4.40 -8.97 2.63
CA ASN A 15 -4.46 -8.27 1.34
C ASN A 15 -5.38 -7.04 1.40
N ALA A 16 -6.57 -7.15 2.01
CA ALA A 16 -7.47 -6.01 2.19
C ALA A 16 -6.82 -4.91 3.05
N CYS A 17 -6.16 -5.27 4.14
CA CYS A 17 -5.40 -4.34 4.98
C CYS A 17 -4.30 -3.64 4.17
N ALA A 18 -3.50 -4.39 3.41
CA ALA A 18 -2.45 -3.83 2.55
C ALA A 18 -3.01 -2.77 1.60
N GLN A 19 -4.13 -3.06 0.93
CA GLN A 19 -4.78 -2.13 -0.01
C GLN A 19 -5.31 -0.87 0.67
N LEU A 20 -5.92 -0.99 1.85
CA LEU A 20 -6.41 0.16 2.61
C LEU A 20 -5.26 1.07 3.07
N VAL A 21 -4.18 0.47 3.54
CA VAL A 21 -2.99 1.19 4.01
C VAL A 21 -2.28 1.89 2.84
N LEU A 22 -2.09 1.21 1.70
CA LEU A 22 -1.54 1.82 0.48
C LEU A 22 -2.41 3.00 0.01
N LYS A 23 -3.73 2.82 0.00
CA LYS A 23 -4.67 3.89 -0.36
C LYS A 23 -4.54 5.09 0.57
N GLN A 24 -4.38 4.86 1.88
CA GLN A 24 -4.14 5.95 2.83
C GLN A 24 -2.80 6.64 2.59
N GLY A 25 -1.74 5.90 2.29
CA GLY A 25 -0.44 6.46 1.92
C GLY A 25 -0.52 7.38 0.69
N MET A 26 -1.21 6.93 -0.36
CA MET A 26 -1.44 7.74 -1.56
C MET A 26 -2.28 8.99 -1.28
N ARG A 27 -3.31 8.90 -0.42
CA ARG A 27 -4.07 10.08 0.02
C ARG A 27 -3.21 11.09 0.79
N ASN A 28 -2.25 10.62 1.57
CA ASN A 28 -1.33 11.49 2.32
C ASN A 28 -0.33 12.24 1.42
N ILE A 29 0.04 11.66 0.27
CA ILE A 29 0.87 12.33 -0.73
C ILE A 29 0.11 13.48 -1.41
N GLY A 30 -1.22 13.38 -1.50
CA GLY A 30 -2.10 14.43 -2.02
C GLY A 30 -2.15 14.48 -3.54
N HIS A 31 -2.71 15.57 -4.08
CA HIS A 31 -2.76 15.78 -5.52
C HIS A 31 -1.41 16.19 -6.07
N PHE A 32 -1.02 15.57 -7.18
CA PHE A 32 0.18 15.93 -7.91
C PHE A 32 -0.08 15.95 -9.41
N ALA A 33 0.61 16.83 -10.13
CA ALA A 33 0.57 16.84 -11.58
C ALA A 33 1.45 15.73 -12.13
N PHE A 34 0.90 14.91 -13.02
CA PHE A 34 1.66 13.93 -13.79
C PHE A 34 2.56 14.66 -14.79
N SER A 35 3.80 14.90 -14.38
CA SER A 35 4.86 15.51 -15.17
C SER A 35 6.17 14.76 -14.92
N ILE A 36 7.02 14.66 -15.95
CA ILE A 36 8.35 14.01 -15.85
C ILE A 36 9.18 14.64 -14.73
N GLN A 37 9.08 15.97 -14.56
CA GLN A 37 9.78 16.71 -13.51
C GLN A 37 9.40 16.26 -12.10
N ASN A 38 8.19 15.72 -11.94
CA ASN A 38 7.66 15.32 -10.65
C ASN A 38 7.89 13.84 -10.32
N ILE A 39 8.40 13.02 -11.27
CA ILE A 39 8.64 11.59 -11.05
C ILE A 39 9.59 11.35 -9.88
N LEU A 40 10.73 12.05 -9.86
CA LEU A 40 11.73 11.89 -8.82
C LEU A 40 11.24 12.37 -7.44
N PRO A 41 10.74 13.62 -7.27
CA PRO A 41 10.31 14.10 -5.96
C PRO A 41 9.08 13.36 -5.41
N ILE A 42 8.14 12.94 -6.27
CA ILE A 42 6.98 12.15 -5.82
C ILE A 42 7.39 10.71 -5.54
N GLY A 43 8.23 10.12 -6.39
CA GLY A 43 8.74 8.76 -6.18
C GLY A 43 9.44 8.62 -4.83
N VAL A 44 10.29 9.59 -4.47
CA VAL A 44 10.94 9.63 -3.14
C VAL A 44 9.90 9.81 -2.02
N LYS A 45 8.92 10.71 -2.19
CA LYS A 45 7.83 10.88 -1.19
C LYS A 45 7.01 9.61 -0.99
N VAL A 46 6.74 8.86 -2.06
CA VAL A 46 6.03 7.57 -2.01
C VAL A 46 6.87 6.52 -1.32
N ALA A 47 8.15 6.39 -1.69
CA ALA A 47 9.06 5.41 -1.12
C ALA A 47 9.29 5.62 0.38
N LEU A 48 9.37 6.87 0.82
CA LEU A 48 9.55 7.23 2.24
C LEU A 48 8.23 7.37 3.01
N ASN A 49 7.08 7.12 2.38
CA ASN A 49 5.80 7.23 3.08
C ASN A 49 5.60 6.00 3.98
N PRO A 50 5.43 6.18 5.30
CA PRO A 50 5.34 5.06 6.24
C PRO A 50 4.13 4.16 5.98
N PHE A 51 3.02 4.70 5.47
CA PHE A 51 1.86 3.90 5.09
C PHE A 51 2.15 3.10 3.82
N VAL A 52 2.83 3.67 2.82
CA VAL A 52 3.19 2.90 1.62
C VAL A 52 4.13 1.75 1.98
N MET A 53 5.13 2.00 2.83
CA MET A 53 6.02 0.96 3.32
C MET A 53 5.27 -0.13 4.10
N ALA A 54 4.38 0.25 5.03
CA ALA A 54 3.57 -0.70 5.80
C ALA A 54 2.66 -1.55 4.88
N GLY A 55 2.07 -0.95 3.84
CA GLY A 55 1.26 -1.66 2.88
C GLY A 55 2.05 -2.66 2.02
N ILE A 56 3.28 -2.31 1.63
CA ILE A 56 4.19 -3.22 0.92
C ILE A 56 4.63 -4.36 1.85
N LEU A 57 4.95 -4.07 3.11
CA LEU A 57 5.31 -5.09 4.11
C LEU A 57 4.17 -6.08 4.38
N CYS A 58 2.90 -5.69 4.22
CA CYS A 58 1.79 -6.65 4.30
C CYS A 58 1.73 -7.63 3.12
N TYR A 59 2.47 -7.38 2.02
CA TYR A 59 2.53 -8.27 0.86
C TYR A 59 3.77 -9.17 0.82
N VAL A 60 4.85 -8.77 1.50
CA VAL A 60 6.14 -9.49 1.56
C VAL A 60 6.14 -10.44 2.74
#